data_AF-A0A4Q5WLX3-F1
#
_entry.id   AF-A0A4Q5WLX3-F1
#
_cell.length_a   1.000
_cell.length_b   1.000
_cell.length_c   1.000
_cell.angle_alpha   90.00
_cell.angle_beta   90.00
_cell.angle_gamma   90.00
#
_symmetry.space_group_name_H-M   'P 1'
#
loop_
_entity.id
_entity.type
_entity.pdbx_description
1 polymer ?
#
loop_
_entity_poly.entity_id
_entity_poly.type
_entity_poly.pdbx_seq_one_letter_code
_entity_poly.pdbx_strand_id
1 'polypeptide(L)'
;MLKLTDGPHLVYVKYVRGFYDLEHNPTICWSGNGYTFSEVNEATVGGTRIYTAHLVQGAGRLYTAWWYSNGAVNTNRQTEWRRLMFLGAPRFAVVNVTAASPAERDREVARLLREHTLAPLFRPPAR
;
A
#
# COMPACT_ATOMS: atom_id res chain seq x y z
N MET A 1 7.87 6.27 7.92
CA MET A 1 7.39 6.20 6.53
C MET A 1 8.62 6.02 5.66
N LEU A 2 8.66 4.98 4.84
CA LEU A 2 9.72 4.77 3.85
C LEU A 2 9.16 5.16 2.47
N LYS A 3 9.90 5.99 1.73
CA LYS A 3 9.62 6.36 0.35
C LYS A 3 10.67 5.68 -0.53
N LEU A 4 10.23 4.80 -1.42
CA LEU A 4 11.08 4.24 -2.46
C LEU A 4 10.68 4.92 -3.78
N THR A 5 11.66 5.53 -4.44
CA THR A 5 11.49 6.11 -5.78
C THR A 5 12.43 5.38 -6.71
N ASP A 6 11.85 4.62 -7.65
CA ASP A 6 12.58 4.04 -8.76
C ASP A 6 11.89 4.48 -10.05
N GLY A 7 12.51 5.42 -10.78
CA GLY A 7 11.95 6.00 -12.00
C GLY A 7 10.57 6.69 -11.79
N PRO A 8 9.57 6.46 -12.66
CA PRO A 8 8.27 7.13 -12.60
C PRO A 8 7.32 6.57 -11.52
N HIS A 9 7.80 5.69 -10.64
CA HIS A 9 6.99 5.03 -9.62
C HIS A 9 7.27 5.62 -8.23
N LEU A 10 6.18 5.81 -7.49
CA LEU A 10 6.23 6.27 -6.12
C LEU A 10 5.65 5.20 -5.20
N VAL A 11 6.51 4.61 -4.38
CA VAL A 11 6.11 3.59 -3.41
C VAL A 11 6.27 4.13 -1.99
N TYR A 12 5.17 4.16 -1.24
CA TYR A 12 5.16 4.51 0.17
C TYR A 12 4.86 3.30 1.04
N VAL A 13 5.67 3.10 2.07
CA VAL A 13 5.43 2.11 3.13
C VAL A 13 5.26 2.84 4.46
N LYS A 14 4.06 2.72 5.04
CA LYS A 14 3.69 3.33 6.32
C LYS A 14 3.33 2.25 7.33
N TYR A 15 4.20 2.03 8.30
CA TYR A 15 3.92 1.10 9.40
C TYR A 15 2.71 1.57 10.21
N VAL A 16 1.87 0.61 10.56
CA VAL A 16 0.78 0.79 11.52
C VAL A 16 1.37 0.67 12.92
N ARG A 17 1.07 1.62 13.81
CA ARG A 17 1.67 1.66 15.17
C ARG A 17 1.10 0.59 16.10
N GLY A 18 -0.14 0.17 15.88
CA GLY A 18 -0.84 -0.84 16.68
C GLY A 18 -2.19 -1.22 16.08
N PHE A 19 -2.84 -2.28 16.59
CA PHE A 19 -4.15 -2.71 16.08
C PHE A 19 -5.27 -1.66 16.28
N TYR A 20 -5.09 -0.78 17.26
CA TYR A 20 -5.97 0.33 17.61
C TYR A 20 -5.66 1.63 16.86
N ASP A 21 -4.67 1.62 15.96
CA ASP A 21 -4.27 2.82 15.23
C ASP A 21 -5.37 3.28 14.27
N LEU A 22 -5.52 4.60 14.16
CA LEU A 22 -6.42 5.22 13.21
C LEU A 22 -5.95 4.85 11.79
N GLU A 23 -6.90 4.69 10.89
CA GLU A 23 -6.63 4.19 9.55
C GLU A 23 -5.66 5.13 8.81
N HIS A 24 -4.48 4.63 8.45
CA HIS A 24 -3.53 5.33 7.57
C HIS A 24 -3.96 5.20 6.10
N ASN A 25 -5.21 5.55 5.81
CA ASN A 25 -5.75 5.45 4.46
C ASN A 25 -4.99 6.42 3.55
N PRO A 26 -4.40 5.96 2.42
CA PRO A 26 -3.71 6.82 1.48
C PRO A 26 -4.57 8.00 1.01
N THR A 27 -5.90 7.83 1.01
CA THR A 27 -6.87 8.89 0.68
C THR A 27 -6.62 10.17 1.48
N ILE A 28 -6.39 10.08 2.79
CA ILE A 28 -6.21 11.23 3.66
C ILE A 28 -4.95 12.04 3.26
N CYS A 29 -3.85 11.35 2.96
CA CYS A 29 -2.58 12.01 2.65
C CYS A 29 -2.57 12.68 1.27
N TRP A 30 -3.19 12.03 0.29
CA TRP A 30 -3.28 12.55 -1.07
C TRP A 30 -4.30 13.70 -1.16
N SER A 31 -5.43 13.63 -0.44
CA SER A 31 -6.37 14.75 -0.33
C SER A 31 -5.73 15.99 0.29
N GLY A 32 -4.87 15.83 1.30
CA GLY A 32 -4.10 16.94 1.88
C GLY A 32 -3.09 17.59 0.91
N ASN A 33 -2.72 16.90 -0.17
CA ASN A 33 -1.88 17.42 -1.26
C ASN A 33 -2.70 17.89 -2.48
N GLY A 34 -4.02 17.98 -2.37
CA GLY A 34 -4.91 18.48 -3.41
C GLY A 34 -5.29 17.47 -4.49
N TYR A 35 -5.12 16.16 -4.25
CA TYR A 35 -5.59 15.10 -5.13
C TYR A 35 -6.95 14.58 -4.67
N THR A 36 -7.85 14.34 -5.62
CA THR A 36 -9.13 13.67 -5.37
C THR A 36 -9.04 12.22 -5.82
N PHE A 37 -9.59 11.30 -5.02
CA PHE A 37 -9.76 9.91 -5.42
C PHE A 37 -11.01 9.77 -6.27
N SER A 38 -10.89 9.12 -7.42
CA SER A 38 -12.03 8.62 -8.18
C SER A 38 -11.83 7.16 -8.52
N GLU A 39 -12.93 6.46 -8.81
CA GLU A 39 -12.92 5.05 -9.25
C GLU A 39 -12.16 4.13 -8.27
N VAL A 40 -12.51 4.22 -6.98
CA VAL A 40 -11.97 3.29 -5.98
C VAL A 40 -12.55 1.90 -6.25
N ASN A 41 -11.68 0.95 -6.60
CA ASN A 41 -12.05 -0.41 -6.97
C ASN A 41 -11.17 -1.44 -6.25
N GLU A 42 -11.69 -2.66 -6.10
CA GLU A 42 -10.86 -3.82 -5.72
C GLU A 42 -10.29 -4.50 -6.97
N ALA A 43 -9.04 -4.91 -6.90
CA ALA A 43 -8.38 -5.69 -7.93
C ALA A 43 -7.64 -6.88 -7.30
N THR A 44 -7.38 -7.91 -8.09
CA THR A 44 -6.54 -9.05 -7.67
C THR A 44 -5.28 -9.08 -8.53
N VAL A 45 -4.12 -8.97 -7.89
CA VAL A 45 -2.80 -9.04 -8.54
C VAL A 45 -1.96 -10.09 -7.82
N GLY A 46 -1.44 -11.08 -8.57
CA GLY A 46 -0.65 -12.16 -7.97
C GLY A 46 -1.38 -12.92 -6.84
N GLY A 47 -2.70 -13.08 -6.94
CA GLY A 47 -3.54 -13.71 -5.91
C GLY A 47 -3.85 -12.85 -4.68
N THR A 48 -3.29 -11.63 -4.61
CA THR A 48 -3.55 -10.69 -3.51
C THR A 48 -4.64 -9.69 -3.91
N ARG A 49 -5.63 -9.51 -3.04
CA ARG A 49 -6.62 -8.43 -3.18
C ARG A 49 -6.03 -7.11 -2.73
N ILE A 50 -6.17 -6.08 -3.57
CA ILE A 50 -5.68 -4.73 -3.35
C ILE A 50 -6.78 -3.73 -3.68
N TYR A 51 -6.67 -2.52 -3.15
CA TYR A 51 -7.45 -1.38 -3.67
C TYR A 51 -6.70 -0.68 -4.79
N THR A 52 -7.45 -0.09 -5.71
CA THR A 52 -6.96 0.77 -6.77
C THR A 52 -7.82 2.02 -6.88
N ALA A 53 -7.25 3.12 -7.33
CA ALA A 53 -7.99 4.34 -7.62
C ALA A 53 -7.25 5.25 -8.62
N HIS A 54 -7.97 6.22 -9.15
CA HIS A 54 -7.40 7.37 -9.84
C HIS A 54 -7.16 8.50 -8.85
N LEU A 55 -5.99 9.12 -8.92
CA LEU A 55 -5.65 10.35 -8.23
C LEU A 55 -5.75 11.49 -9.25
N VAL A 56 -6.71 12.38 -9.07
CA VAL A 56 -6.98 13.48 -10.01
C VAL A 56 -6.58 14.81 -9.38
N GLN A 57 -5.80 15.60 -10.11
CA GLN A 57 -5.44 16.98 -9.75
C GLN A 57 -5.38 17.85 -11.01
N GLY A 58 -6.30 18.79 -11.15
CA GLY A 58 -6.45 19.57 -12.38
C GLY A 58 -6.69 18.67 -13.60
N ALA A 59 -5.90 18.83 -14.66
CA ALA A 59 -5.94 17.95 -15.84
C ALA A 59 -5.06 16.69 -15.69
N GLY A 60 -4.30 16.58 -14.60
CA GLY A 60 -3.42 15.46 -14.33
C GLY A 60 -4.16 14.29 -13.68
N ARG A 61 -3.77 13.06 -14.07
CA ARG A 61 -4.25 11.82 -13.46
C ARG A 61 -3.08 10.89 -13.18
N LEU A 62 -3.03 10.37 -11.96
CA LEU A 62 -2.15 9.27 -11.56
C LEU A 62 -2.98 8.05 -11.17
N TYR A 63 -2.34 6.90 -11.11
CA TYR A 63 -2.97 5.62 -10.79
C TYR A 63 -2.34 5.08 -9.54
N THR A 64 -3.16 4.80 -8.53
CA THR A 64 -2.68 4.33 -7.24
C THR A 64 -3.26 2.97 -6.90
N ALA A 65 -2.49 2.18 -6.16
CA ALA A 65 -2.92 0.95 -5.51
C ALA A 65 -2.47 0.94 -4.05
N TRP A 66 -3.21 0.26 -3.19
CA TRP A 66 -2.76 0.03 -1.82
C TRP A 66 -3.30 -1.25 -1.19
N TRP A 67 -2.51 -1.79 -0.27
CA TRP A 67 -2.82 -2.94 0.56
C TRP A 67 -2.05 -2.88 1.88
N TYR A 68 -2.36 -3.80 2.79
CA TYR A 68 -1.67 -3.98 4.05
C TYR A 68 -0.75 -5.19 3.95
N SER A 69 0.49 -5.06 4.43
CA SER A 69 1.46 -6.15 4.47
C SER A 69 2.21 -6.18 5.79
N ASN A 70 2.53 -7.36 6.31
CA ASN A 70 3.55 -7.54 7.35
C ASN A 70 4.75 -8.36 6.85
N GLY A 71 4.91 -8.48 5.52
CA GLY A 71 5.96 -9.26 4.87
C GLY A 71 5.63 -10.76 4.70
N ALA A 72 4.70 -11.30 5.48
CA ALA A 72 4.22 -12.69 5.36
C ALA A 72 2.78 -12.76 4.83
N VAL A 73 1.92 -11.84 5.26
CA VAL A 73 0.52 -11.76 4.88
C VAL A 73 0.30 -10.44 4.14
N ASN A 74 -0.45 -10.50 3.04
CA ASN A 74 -0.97 -9.33 2.33
C ASN A 74 -2.50 -9.36 2.35
N THR A 75 -3.14 -8.24 2.67
CA THR A 75 -4.60 -8.11 2.68
C THR A 75 -5.01 -6.68 2.36
N ASN A 76 -6.16 -6.46 1.72
CA ASN A 76 -6.78 -5.13 1.65
C ASN A 76 -7.76 -4.89 2.82
N ARG A 77 -8.05 -5.90 3.64
CA ARG A 77 -9.09 -5.85 4.67
C ARG A 77 -8.55 -5.31 5.98
N GLN A 78 -9.15 -4.24 6.45
CA GLN A 78 -8.74 -3.63 7.70
C GLN A 78 -8.96 -4.52 8.93
N THR A 79 -10.10 -5.21 8.97
CA THR A 79 -10.46 -6.12 10.07
C THR A 79 -9.49 -7.29 10.18
N GLU A 80 -8.95 -7.76 9.06
CA GLU A 80 -8.04 -8.88 9.00
C GLU A 80 -6.68 -8.54 9.62
N TRP A 81 -6.01 -7.47 9.15
CA TRP A 81 -4.71 -7.10 9.72
C TRP A 81 -4.84 -6.70 11.20
N ARG A 82 -5.92 -6.03 11.59
CA ARG A 82 -6.19 -5.68 13.01
C ARG A 82 -6.29 -6.93 13.87
N ARG A 83 -7.09 -7.91 13.43
CA ARG A 83 -7.25 -9.19 14.13
C ARG A 83 -5.92 -9.93 14.23
N LEU A 84 -5.15 -10.00 13.15
CA LEU A 84 -3.84 -10.67 13.16
C LEU A 84 -2.88 -10.00 14.14
N MET A 85 -2.81 -8.66 14.15
CA MET A 85 -1.98 -7.94 15.11
C MET A 85 -2.46 -8.12 16.56
N PHE A 86 -3.77 -8.14 16.80
CA PHE A 86 -4.35 -8.45 18.12
C PHE A 86 -3.95 -9.85 18.61
N LEU A 87 -3.86 -10.82 17.70
CA LEU A 87 -3.41 -12.19 17.98
C LEU A 87 -1.88 -12.34 18.04
N GLY A 88 -1.11 -11.25 17.97
CA GLY A 88 0.34 -11.26 18.12
C GLY A 88 1.14 -11.34 16.82
N ALA A 89 0.51 -11.17 15.65
CA ALA A 89 1.25 -11.08 14.39
C ALA A 89 2.19 -9.85 14.37
N PRO A 90 3.30 -9.91 13.62
CA PRO A 90 4.17 -8.75 13.41
C PRO A 90 3.41 -7.55 12.85
N ARG A 91 3.97 -6.35 13.09
CA ARG A 91 3.40 -5.08 12.62
C ARG A 91 3.10 -5.11 11.13
N PHE A 92 1.91 -4.63 10.76
CA PHE A 92 1.57 -4.36 9.38
C PHE A 92 2.03 -2.97 8.95
N ALA A 93 2.09 -2.76 7.64
CA ALA A 93 2.24 -1.46 7.00
C ALA A 93 1.23 -1.34 5.86
N VAL A 94 0.77 -0.12 5.62
CA VAL A 94 0.12 0.24 4.36
C VAL A 94 1.21 0.42 3.32
N VAL A 95 1.09 -0.33 2.22
CA VAL A 95 1.89 -0.16 1.01
C VAL A 95 1.04 0.57 0.01
N ASN A 96 1.53 1.69 -0.51
CA ASN A 96 0.87 2.48 -1.55
C ASN A 96 1.82 2.61 -2.75
N VAL A 97 1.34 2.25 -3.93
CA VAL A 97 2.07 2.33 -5.19
C VAL A 97 1.33 3.29 -6.10
N THR A 98 1.99 4.35 -6.56
CA THR A 98 1.43 5.31 -7.49
C THR A 98 2.31 5.42 -8.73
N ALA A 99 1.69 5.43 -9.92
CA ALA A 99 2.36 5.52 -11.22
C ALA A 99 1.58 6.39 -12.21
N ALA A 100 2.22 6.71 -13.34
CA ALA A 100 1.63 7.51 -14.41
C ALA A 100 0.63 6.73 -15.29
N SER A 101 0.67 5.38 -15.26
CA SER A 101 -0.28 4.53 -15.98
C SER A 101 -0.73 3.30 -15.17
N PRO A 102 -1.90 2.69 -15.49
CA PRO A 102 -2.34 1.46 -14.83
C PRO A 102 -1.38 0.29 -15.05
N ALA A 103 -0.84 0.16 -16.26
CA ALA A 103 0.07 -0.92 -16.62
C ALA A 103 1.38 -0.86 -15.82
N GLU A 104 1.93 0.32 -15.63
CA GLU A 104 3.09 0.55 -14.77
C GLU A 104 2.81 0.24 -13.31
N ARG A 105 1.69 0.74 -12.78
CA ARG A 105 1.23 0.41 -11.42
C ARG A 105 1.13 -1.10 -11.24
N ASP A 106 0.50 -1.81 -12.17
CA ASP A 106 0.28 -3.26 -12.05
C ASP A 106 1.58 -4.05 -12.13
N ARG A 107 2.51 -3.64 -13.00
CA ARG A 107 3.84 -4.26 -13.05
C ARG A 107 4.56 -4.10 -11.72
N GLU A 108 4.55 -2.90 -11.14
CA GLU A 108 5.24 -2.62 -9.89
C GLU A 108 4.58 -3.32 -8.69
N VAL A 109 3.25 -3.31 -8.61
CA VAL A 109 2.51 -4.08 -7.60
C VAL A 109 2.84 -5.57 -7.70
N ALA A 110 2.81 -6.13 -8.91
CA ALA A 110 3.10 -7.55 -9.11
C ALA A 110 4.55 -7.90 -8.77
N ARG A 111 5.51 -6.99 -9.01
CA ARG A 111 6.90 -7.13 -8.60
C ARG A 111 7.01 -7.20 -7.07
N LEU A 112 6.46 -6.20 -6.37
CA LEU A 112 6.49 -6.11 -4.91
C LEU A 112 5.82 -7.31 -4.21
N LEU A 113 4.77 -7.87 -4.81
CA LEU A 113 4.06 -9.02 -4.26
C LEU A 113 4.75 -10.36 -4.51
N ARG A 114 5.50 -10.53 -5.62
CA ARG A 114 6.17 -11.79 -5.96
C ARG A 114 7.53 -11.97 -5.29
N GLU A 115 8.32 -10.90 -5.20
CA GLU A 115 9.74 -11.00 -4.86
C GLU A 115 10.02 -11.01 -3.36
N HIS A 116 9.00 -11.05 -2.50
CA HIS A 116 9.14 -10.73 -1.07
C HIS A 116 9.97 -9.45 -0.85
N THR A 117 9.94 -8.50 -1.79
CA THR A 117 10.80 -7.29 -1.79
C THR A 117 10.62 -6.49 -0.51
N LEU A 118 9.42 -6.56 0.06
CA LEU A 118 9.08 -5.85 1.29
C LEU A 118 9.47 -6.64 2.56
N ALA A 119 9.74 -7.94 2.48
CA ALA A 119 10.05 -8.77 3.65
C ALA A 119 11.22 -8.26 4.50
N PRO A 120 12.32 -7.74 3.93
CA PRO A 120 13.39 -7.11 4.73
C PRO A 120 12.91 -5.94 5.60
N LEU A 121 11.87 -5.21 5.16
CA LEU A 121 11.32 -4.07 5.91
C LEU A 121 10.62 -4.51 7.21
N PHE A 122 10.14 -5.75 7.25
CA PHE A 122 9.40 -6.29 8.39
C PHE A 122 10.25 -7.13 9.34
N ARG A 123 11.54 -7.34 9.04
CA ARG A 123 12.43 -8.02 9.97
C ARG A 123 12.62 -7.16 11.23
N PRO A 124 12.63 -7.78 12.42
CA PRO A 124 13.08 -7.07 13.61
C PRO A 124 14.54 -6.62 13.42
N PRO A 125 14.94 -5.46 13.96
CA PRO A 125 16.34 -5.03 13.89
C PRO A 125 17.23 -6.13 14.49
N ALA A 126 18.38 -6.38 13.85
CA ALA A 126 19.40 -7.26 14.42
C ALA A 126 19.78 -6.72 15.81
N ARG A 127 19.81 -7.63 16.79
CA ARG A 127 20.20 -7.31 18.17
C ARG A 127 21.67 -6.96 18.26
#